data_AF-A0A7C4IPB2-F1
#
_entry.id   AF-A0A7C4IPB2-F1
#
_cell.length_a   1.000
_cell.length_b   1.000
_cell.length_c   1.000
_cell.angle_alpha   90.00
_cell.angle_beta   90.00
_cell.angle_gamma   90.00
#
_symmetry.space_group_name_H-M   'P 1'
#
loop_
_entity.id
_entity.type
_entity.pdbx_description
1 polymer ?
#
loop_
_entity_poly.entity_id
_entity_poly.type
_entity_poly.pdbx_seq_one_letter_code
_entity_poly.pdbx_strand_id
1 'polypeptide(L)'
;MEDFSYKEYTEEESRLYEQTLERILQGLKDGMTFQAACSVADLEDAALRGFVEDDALKIMIAEMHYNQGLTLDRVAEKLGMPVDILMKANDEMLQDVEITSMEFYQA
;
A
#
# COMPACT_ATOMS: atom_id res chain seq x y z
N MET A 1 25.47 4.90 1.84
CA MET A 1 24.33 5.37 1.03
C MET A 1 24.17 4.36 -0.07
N GLU A 2 23.18 3.47 0.05
CA GLU A 2 22.75 2.70 -1.12
C GLU A 2 22.17 3.70 -2.11
N ASP A 3 22.62 3.66 -3.36
CA ASP A 3 22.02 4.41 -4.46
C ASP A 3 20.59 3.87 -4.64
N PHE A 4 19.60 4.57 -4.06
CA PHE A 4 18.19 4.31 -4.36
C PHE A 4 17.92 4.77 -5.79
N SER A 5 18.09 3.85 -6.75
CA SER A 5 17.61 4.04 -8.11
C SER A 5 16.09 3.93 -8.10
N TYR A 6 15.40 5.06 -7.97
CA TYR A 6 13.96 5.12 -8.22
C TYR A 6 13.69 4.58 -9.62
N LYS A 7 12.79 3.59 -9.74
CA LYS A 7 12.38 3.10 -11.05
C LYS A 7 11.66 4.24 -11.76
N GLU A 8 12.22 4.74 -12.84
CA GLU A 8 11.49 5.64 -13.74
C GLU A 8 10.48 4.81 -14.52
N TYR A 9 9.21 4.94 -14.13
CA TYR A 9 8.11 4.33 -14.87
C TYR A 9 7.90 5.06 -16.19
N THR A 10 7.70 4.28 -17.26
CA THR A 10 7.17 4.81 -18.52
C THR A 10 5.76 5.38 -18.31
N GLU A 11 5.29 6.26 -19.20
CA GLU A 11 3.92 6.77 -19.13
C GLU A 11 2.86 5.65 -19.14
N GLU A 12 3.14 4.55 -19.83
CA GLU A 12 2.26 3.37 -19.87
C GLU A 12 2.25 2.62 -18.53
N GLU A 13 3.43 2.41 -17.92
CA GLU A 13 3.53 1.79 -16.59
C GLU A 13 2.86 2.65 -15.51
N SER A 14 3.05 3.97 -15.54
CA SER A 14 2.41 4.91 -14.60
C SER A 14 0.88 4.87 -14.74
N ARG A 15 0.37 4.87 -15.98
CA ARG A 15 -1.07 4.76 -16.23
C ARG A 15 -1.61 3.42 -15.74
N LEU A 16 -0.87 2.34 -15.96
CA LEU A 16 -1.27 1.01 -15.52
C LEU A 16 -1.25 0.90 -14.00
N TYR A 17 -0.23 1.47 -13.34
CA TYR A 17 -0.15 1.59 -11.88
C TYR A 17 -1.40 2.27 -11.32
N GLU A 18 -1.71 3.49 -11.79
CA GLU A 18 -2.83 4.29 -11.29
C GLU A 18 -4.16 3.56 -11.46
N GLN A 19 -4.42 3.00 -12.65
CA GLN A 19 -5.66 2.25 -12.92
C GLN A 19 -5.78 1.01 -12.06
N THR A 20 -4.68 0.29 -11.83
CA THR A 20 -4.66 -0.92 -11.01
C THR A 20 -4.94 -0.55 -9.55
N LEU A 21 -4.29 0.49 -9.04
CA LEU A 21 -4.49 0.98 -7.68
C LEU A 21 -5.95 1.41 -7.45
N GLU A 22 -6.53 2.20 -8.36
CA GLU A 22 -7.93 2.62 -8.26
C GLU A 22 -8.89 1.43 -8.22
N ARG A 23 -8.67 0.41 -9.05
CA ARG A 23 -9.50 -0.81 -9.07
C ARG A 23 -9.43 -1.57 -7.75
N ILE A 24 -8.24 -1.74 -7.19
CA ILE A 24 -8.05 -2.42 -5.91
C ILE A 24 -8.77 -1.65 -4.80
N LEU A 25 -8.54 -0.34 -4.71
CA LEU A 25 -9.17 0.50 -3.69
C LEU A 25 -10.70 0.52 -3.83
N GLN A 26 -11.23 0.51 -5.05
CA GLN A 26 -12.66 0.42 -5.29
C GLN A 26 -13.22 -0.94 -4.85
N GLY A 27 -12.57 -2.05 -5.20
CA GLY A 27 -12.98 -3.39 -4.75
C GLY A 27 -13.00 -3.51 -3.22
N LEU A 28 -12.01 -2.94 -2.54
CA LEU A 28 -11.96 -2.88 -1.08
C LEU A 28 -13.10 -2.05 -0.48
N LYS A 29 -13.44 -0.90 -1.08
CA LYS A 29 -14.59 -0.09 -0.69
C LYS A 29 -15.92 -0.83 -0.88
N ASP A 30 -16.01 -1.66 -1.91
CA ASP A 30 -17.18 -2.50 -2.21
C ASP A 30 -17.27 -3.75 -1.29
N GLY A 31 -16.33 -3.89 -0.34
CA GLY A 31 -16.34 -4.95 0.68
C GLY A 31 -15.63 -6.23 0.24
N MET A 32 -14.85 -6.20 -0.84
CA MET A 32 -13.97 -7.33 -1.18
C MET A 32 -12.85 -7.47 -0.14
N THR A 33 -12.42 -8.71 0.09
CA THR A 33 -11.15 -8.97 0.77
C THR A 33 -10.00 -8.46 -0.09
N PHE A 34 -8.87 -8.12 0.54
CA PHE A 34 -7.68 -7.63 -0.14
C PHE A 34 -7.21 -8.54 -1.27
N GLN A 35 -7.08 -9.85 -1.00
CA GLN A 35 -6.67 -10.82 -2.02
C GLN A 35 -7.61 -10.83 -3.25
N ALA A 36 -8.92 -10.73 -3.02
CA ALA A 36 -9.91 -10.68 -4.10
C ALA A 36 -9.78 -9.39 -4.92
N ALA A 37 -9.60 -8.25 -4.26
CA ALA A 37 -9.40 -6.96 -4.93
C ALA A 37 -8.12 -6.97 -5.80
N CYS A 38 -7.00 -7.49 -5.29
CA CYS A 38 -5.76 -7.66 -6.05
C CYS A 38 -5.93 -8.58 -7.26
N SER A 39 -6.70 -9.67 -7.11
CA SER A 39 -6.93 -10.63 -8.19
C SER A 39 -7.73 -10.05 -9.37
N VAL A 40 -8.59 -9.06 -9.13
CA VAL A 40 -9.41 -8.41 -10.18
C VAL A 40 -8.62 -7.39 -10.98
N ALA A 41 -7.49 -6.90 -10.46
CA ALA A 41 -6.74 -5.82 -11.07
C ALA A 41 -5.92 -6.25 -12.31
N ASP A 42 -5.81 -7.57 -12.57
CA ASP A 42 -5.21 -8.22 -13.75
C ASP A 42 -3.93 -7.55 -14.28
N LEU A 43 -2.89 -7.60 -13.45
CA LEU A 43 -1.58 -7.02 -13.74
C LEU A 43 -0.53 -8.12 -13.98
N GLU A 44 0.00 -8.18 -15.21
CA GLU A 44 0.96 -9.21 -15.65
C GLU A 44 2.37 -9.01 -15.09
N ASP A 45 2.80 -7.75 -14.94
CA ASP A 45 4.11 -7.43 -14.36
C ASP A 45 4.09 -7.67 -12.85
N ALA A 46 4.76 -8.75 -12.42
CA ALA A 46 4.82 -9.16 -11.03
C ALA A 46 5.53 -8.15 -10.11
N ALA A 47 6.50 -7.39 -10.63
CA ALA A 47 7.20 -6.37 -9.85
C ALA A 47 6.29 -5.15 -9.65
N LEU A 48 5.67 -4.66 -10.72
CA LEU A 48 4.71 -3.56 -10.65
C LEU A 48 3.53 -3.92 -9.74
N ARG A 49 3.05 -5.17 -9.82
CA ARG A 49 1.99 -5.67 -8.95
C ARG A 49 2.36 -5.61 -7.48
N GLY A 50 3.58 -6.03 -7.11
CA GLY A 50 4.04 -5.94 -5.74
C GLY A 50 4.00 -4.52 -5.19
N PHE A 51 4.42 -3.52 -5.98
CA PHE A 51 4.34 -2.11 -5.59
C PHE A 51 2.91 -1.63 -5.41
N VAL A 52 2.04 -1.90 -6.38
CA VAL A 52 0.63 -1.45 -6.31
C VAL A 52 -0.09 -2.08 -5.12
N GLU A 53 0.13 -3.36 -4.86
CA GLU A 53 -0.49 -4.06 -3.72
C GLU A 53 0.00 -3.48 -2.38
N ASP A 54 1.31 -3.26 -2.24
CA ASP A 54 1.89 -2.67 -1.03
C ASP A 54 1.33 -1.26 -0.76
N ASP A 55 1.29 -0.41 -1.79
CA ASP A 55 0.74 0.94 -1.70
C ASP A 55 -0.75 0.93 -1.37
N ALA A 56 -1.52 0.03 -1.98
CA ALA A 56 -2.94 -0.13 -1.66
C ALA A 56 -3.13 -0.48 -0.18
N LEU A 57 -2.33 -1.40 0.37
CA LEU A 57 -2.40 -1.78 1.78
C LEU A 57 -2.07 -0.59 2.69
N LYS A 58 -0.99 0.14 2.41
CA LYS A 58 -0.57 1.32 3.18
C LYS A 58 -1.61 2.43 3.15
N ILE A 59 -2.27 2.66 2.01
CA ILE A 59 -3.40 3.59 1.87
C ILE A 59 -4.57 3.16 2.76
N MET A 60 -4.90 1.86 2.79
CA MET A 60 -5.98 1.37 3.64
C MET A 60 -5.65 1.50 5.13
N ILE A 61 -4.39 1.29 5.53
CA ILE A 61 -3.94 1.54 6.90
C ILE A 61 -4.05 3.03 7.23
N ALA A 62 -3.56 3.92 6.37
CA ALA A 62 -3.70 5.37 6.52
C ALA A 62 -5.16 5.79 6.73
N GLU A 63 -6.08 5.28 5.90
CA GLU A 63 -7.49 5.63 5.95
C GLU A 63 -8.22 4.99 7.15
N MET A 64 -8.07 3.69 7.37
CA MET A 64 -8.86 2.98 8.38
C MET A 64 -8.25 3.08 9.78
N HIS A 65 -6.93 2.94 9.90
CA HIS A 65 -6.26 2.97 11.20
C HIS A 65 -6.08 4.42 11.68
N TYR A 66 -5.42 5.24 10.87
CA TYR A 66 -5.04 6.59 11.30
C TYR A 66 -6.18 7.60 11.16
N ASN A 67 -6.91 7.62 10.05
CA ASN A 67 -7.98 8.59 9.83
C ASN A 67 -9.30 8.19 10.54
N GLN A 68 -9.71 6.92 10.47
CA GLN A 68 -10.96 6.44 11.10
C GLN A 68 -10.79 5.92 12.53
N GLY A 69 -9.56 5.69 13.00
CA GLY A 69 -9.28 5.25 14.37
C GLY A 69 -9.56 3.78 14.65
N LEU A 70 -9.67 2.92 13.62
CA LEU A 70 -9.80 1.49 13.82
C LEU A 70 -8.48 0.90 14.30
N THR A 71 -8.52 -0.15 15.12
CA THR A 71 -7.30 -0.89 15.49
C THR A 71 -6.85 -1.80 14.34
N LEU A 72 -5.54 -2.12 14.24
CA LEU A 72 -5.01 -2.91 13.12
C LEU A 72 -5.65 -4.30 13.01
N ASP A 73 -6.06 -4.92 14.12
CA ASP A 73 -6.84 -6.17 14.11
C ASP A 73 -8.20 -5.99 13.42
N ARG A 74 -8.89 -4.85 13.63
CA ARG A 74 -10.17 -4.55 12.96
C ARG A 74 -9.98 -4.23 11.49
N VAL A 75 -8.88 -3.58 11.13
CA VAL A 75 -8.53 -3.38 9.72
C VAL A 75 -8.24 -4.74 9.05
N ALA A 76 -7.48 -5.61 9.72
CA ALA A 76 -7.16 -6.95 9.23
C ALA A 76 -8.42 -7.80 9.02
N GLU A 77 -9.36 -7.78 9.97
CA GLU A 77 -10.68 -8.43 9.83
C GLU A 77 -11.45 -7.92 8.61
N LYS A 78 -11.51 -6.60 8.41
CA LYS A 78 -12.22 -5.98 7.27
C LYS A 78 -11.59 -6.33 5.93
N LEU A 79 -10.26 -6.39 5.86
CA LEU A 79 -9.52 -6.72 4.65
C LEU A 79 -9.42 -8.24 4.42
N GLY A 80 -9.81 -9.07 5.39
CA GLY A 80 -9.69 -10.52 5.31
C GLY A 80 -8.23 -10.99 5.31
N MET A 81 -7.35 -10.31 6.07
CA MET A 81 -5.92 -10.58 6.10
C MET A 81 -5.42 -10.92 7.52
N PRO A 82 -4.29 -11.61 7.67
CA PRO A 82 -3.61 -11.75 8.94
C PRO A 82 -3.11 -10.39 9.47
N VAL A 83 -3.32 -10.12 10.77
CA VAL A 83 -2.91 -8.87 11.42
C VAL A 83 -1.41 -8.63 11.35
N ASP A 84 -0.59 -9.68 11.37
CA ASP A 84 0.88 -9.58 11.30
C ASP A 84 1.36 -8.90 10.01
N ILE A 85 0.61 -9.06 8.90
CA ILE A 85 0.93 -8.39 7.63
C ILE A 85 0.71 -6.88 7.77
N LEU A 86 -0.40 -6.47 8.39
CA LEU A 86 -0.71 -5.06 8.60
C LEU A 86 0.25 -4.43 9.60
N MET A 87 0.67 -5.15 10.64
CA MET A 87 1.69 -4.69 11.58
C MET A 87 3.01 -4.42 10.86
N LYS A 88 3.47 -5.36 10.02
CA LYS A 88 4.68 -5.17 9.22
C LYS A 88 4.59 -3.95 8.30
N ALA A 89 3.49 -3.81 7.55
CA ALA A 89 3.29 -2.68 6.66
C ALA A 89 3.23 -1.35 7.43
N ASN A 90 2.58 -1.34 8.59
CA ASN A 90 2.53 -0.16 9.46
C ASN A 90 3.91 0.20 10.03
N ASP A 91 4.72 -0.78 10.42
CA ASP A 91 6.08 -0.55 10.91
C ASP A 91 6.97 0.05 9.81
N GLU A 92 6.85 -0.41 8.56
CA GLU A 92 7.53 0.18 7.40
C GLU A 92 7.12 1.65 7.20
N MET A 93 5.82 1.95 7.26
CA MET A 93 5.32 3.33 7.17
C MET A 93 5.90 4.24 8.27
N LEU A 94 6.02 3.73 9.50
CA LEU A 94 6.60 4.50 10.61
C LEU A 94 8.10 4.72 10.45
N GLN A 95 8.84 3.73 9.93
CA GLN A 95 10.26 3.87 9.61
C GLN A 95 10.47 4.93 8.53
N ASP A 96 9.65 4.95 7.48
CA ASP A 96 9.73 5.95 6.42
C ASP A 96 9.52 7.38 6.96
N VAL A 97 8.55 7.56 7.87
CA VAL A 97 8.31 8.84 8.55
C VAL A 97 9.50 9.23 9.44
N GLU A 98 10.09 8.28 10.16
CA GLU A 98 11.26 8.52 11.01
C GLU A 98 12.46 8.98 10.17
N ILE A 99 12.78 8.26 9.08
CA ILE A 99 13.88 8.59 8.17
C ILE A 99 13.67 9.98 7.57
N THR A 100 12.49 10.24 7.00
CA THR A 100 12.15 11.53 6.38
C THR A 100 12.25 12.67 7.40
N SER A 101 11.82 12.44 8.64
CA SER A 101 11.93 13.43 9.72
C SER A 101 13.39 13.70 10.08
N MET A 102 14.23 12.67 10.22
CA MET A 102 15.65 12.84 10.49
C MET A 102 16.36 13.61 9.39
N GLU A 103 16.08 13.32 8.12
CA GLU A 103 16.64 14.04 6.97
C GLU A 103 16.24 15.52 6.98
N PHE A 104 14.98 15.82 7.30
CA PHE A 104 14.48 17.20 7.35
C PHE A 104 15.09 18.01 8.51
N TYR A 105 15.32 17.39 9.68
CA TYR A 105 15.87 18.07 10.86
C TYR A 105 17.41 18.07 10.94
N GLN A 106 18.10 17.32 10.06
CA GLN A 106 19.57 17.36 9.92
C GLN A 106 20.05 18.34 8.82
N ALA A 107 19.15 19.09 8.18
CA ALA A 107 19.42 20.19 7.26
C ALA A 107 19.39 21.57 7.96
#